data_AF-A0A816HHR2-F1
#
_entry.id   AF-A0A816HHR2-F1
#
_cell.length_a   1.000
_cell.length_b   1.000
_cell.length_c   1.000
_cell.angle_alpha   90.00
_cell.angle_beta   90.00
_cell.angle_gamma   90.00
#
_symmetry.space_group_name_H-M   'P 1'
#
loop_
_entity.id
_entity.type
_entity.pdbx_description
1 polymer ?
#
loop_
_entity_poly.entity_id
_entity_poly.type
_entity_poly.pdbx_seq_one_letter_code
_entity_poly.pdbx_strand_id
1 'polypeptide(L)'
;MDYNYGIFGSHLLYSHPQSLKEMKSKFNDIRPVNKKYTSNDGGDYRARVCNVGIGAFLHELGHSFGLHHNYGVMLRGFDDFNRAFYSVELSTNNVWTSLITNVNDQYASWSKVDAEIMLPHHLFRLKSDPIIDMVDKNVQLFTTSSNSFLLYANVGIRMLAFYSNDGAKYPYYSTYEPALKRVNVDMSTSTELMNYKINNKVINLLVILKNGRMVDLGNIFSEVSNGLITANVFKSKRFGPIYGNQIEFNVDFTVNNNVRLLAIGVYHDNYVH
;
A
#
# COMPACT_ATOMS: atom_id res chain seq x y z
N MET A 1 0.24 20.45 3.63
CA MET A 1 -0.06 19.49 2.54
C MET A 1 1.27 18.94 2.11
N ASP A 2 1.52 17.64 2.27
CA ASP A 2 2.67 17.01 1.66
C ASP A 2 2.37 16.89 0.17
N TYR A 3 3.16 17.57 -0.66
CA TYR A 3 3.03 17.50 -2.10
C TYR A 3 3.93 16.37 -2.61
N ASN A 4 3.34 15.37 -3.26
CA ASN A 4 4.11 14.36 -3.96
C ASN A 4 4.31 14.84 -5.41
N TYR A 5 5.57 14.91 -5.84
CA TYR A 5 5.94 15.33 -7.19
C TYR A 5 6.46 14.12 -7.96
N GLY A 6 6.05 13.97 -9.22
CA GLY A 6 6.70 13.09 -10.20
C GLY A 6 7.64 13.88 -11.09
N ILE A 7 8.83 13.33 -11.38
CA ILE A 7 9.81 13.98 -12.27
C ILE A 7 9.91 13.18 -13.57
N PHE A 8 9.60 13.82 -14.68
CA PHE A 8 9.55 13.17 -16.00
C PHE A 8 10.70 13.64 -16.89
N GLY A 9 11.47 12.69 -17.42
CA GLY A 9 12.50 12.98 -18.43
C GLY A 9 11.93 12.92 -19.85
N SER A 10 12.31 13.87 -20.70
CA SER A 10 11.88 13.89 -22.12
C SER A 10 12.65 12.92 -23.03
N HIS A 11 13.68 12.25 -22.50
CA HIS A 11 14.69 11.52 -23.27
C HIS A 11 14.16 10.26 -23.99
N LEU A 12 12.95 9.78 -23.64
CA LEU A 12 12.28 8.66 -24.33
C LEU A 12 11.09 9.11 -25.20
N LEU A 13 10.69 10.39 -25.18
CA LEU A 13 9.52 10.88 -25.91
C LEU A 13 9.60 10.66 -27.44
N TYR A 14 10.81 10.52 -27.99
CA TYR A 14 11.04 10.26 -29.41
C TYR A 14 10.50 8.89 -29.89
N SER A 15 10.21 7.97 -28.97
CA SER A 15 9.59 6.67 -29.25
C SER A 15 8.06 6.69 -29.07
N HIS A 16 7.50 7.69 -28.39
CA HIS A 16 6.08 7.73 -28.04
C HIS A 16 5.20 7.91 -29.29
N PRO A 17 3.97 7.36 -29.27
CA PRO A 17 2.95 7.64 -30.28
C PRO A 17 2.41 9.05 -30.12
N GLN A 18 2.23 9.77 -31.23
CA GLN A 18 1.61 11.09 -31.22
C GLN A 18 0.07 11.02 -31.23
N SER A 19 -0.49 9.85 -31.56
CA SER A 19 -1.92 9.59 -31.56
C SER A 19 -2.21 8.10 -31.38
N LEU A 20 -3.46 7.75 -31.05
CA LEU A 20 -3.90 6.35 -30.95
C LEU A 20 -3.67 5.56 -32.24
N LYS A 21 -3.70 6.22 -33.42
CA LYS A 21 -3.45 5.57 -34.71
C LYS A 21 -1.99 5.10 -34.86
N GLU A 22 -1.06 5.77 -34.19
CA GLU A 22 0.37 5.43 -34.24
C GLU A 22 0.78 4.36 -33.22
N MET A 23 -0.08 4.05 -32.25
CA MET A 23 0.22 3.06 -31.21
C MET A 23 0.78 1.76 -31.81
N LYS A 24 0.15 1.25 -32.87
CA LYS A 24 0.57 0.02 -33.52
C LYS A 24 1.95 0.16 -34.14
N SER A 25 2.24 1.27 -34.82
CA SER A 25 3.54 1.42 -35.48
C SER A 25 4.66 1.62 -34.46
N LYS A 26 4.40 2.32 -33.35
CA LYS A 26 5.41 2.59 -32.32
C LYS A 26 5.73 1.37 -31.46
N PHE A 27 4.73 0.64 -30.98
CA PHE A 27 4.96 -0.58 -30.18
C PHE A 27 5.55 -1.74 -31.00
N ASN A 28 5.59 -1.62 -32.32
CA ASN A 28 6.18 -2.61 -33.21
C ASN A 28 7.42 -2.08 -33.96
N ASP A 29 7.95 -0.91 -33.56
CA ASP A 29 9.12 -0.29 -34.17
C ASP A 29 10.42 -0.99 -33.73
N ILE A 30 10.86 -1.95 -34.53
CA ILE A 30 12.10 -2.71 -34.30
C ILE A 30 13.37 -2.00 -34.79
N ARG A 31 13.32 -0.70 -35.10
CA ARG A 31 14.55 0.03 -35.44
C ARG A 31 15.46 0.11 -34.20
N PRO A 32 16.77 -0.15 -34.34
CA PRO A 32 17.72 0.00 -33.24
C PRO A 32 17.74 1.43 -32.71
N VAL A 33 17.97 1.58 -31.41
CA VAL A 33 18.14 2.89 -30.78
C VAL A 33 19.52 3.46 -31.11
N ASN A 34 19.58 4.70 -31.58
CA ASN A 34 20.85 5.39 -31.78
C ASN A 34 21.38 5.95 -30.45
N LYS A 35 22.14 5.12 -29.74
CA LYS A 35 22.70 5.43 -28.41
C LYS A 35 23.69 6.62 -28.40
N LYS A 36 24.10 7.14 -29.56
CA LYS A 36 24.92 8.36 -29.65
C LYS A 36 24.15 9.63 -29.30
N TYR A 37 22.84 9.66 -29.59
CA TYR A 37 22.01 10.87 -29.45
C TYR A 37 20.81 10.70 -28.52
N THR A 38 20.39 9.46 -28.26
CA THR A 38 19.20 9.17 -27.45
C THR A 38 19.52 8.11 -26.40
N SER A 39 18.93 8.25 -25.21
CA SER A 39 18.92 7.17 -24.22
C SER A 39 18.01 6.04 -24.67
N ASN A 40 18.29 4.85 -24.20
CA ASN A 40 17.54 3.65 -24.50
C ASN A 40 16.89 3.05 -23.23
N ASP A 41 17.27 3.53 -22.04
CA ASP A 41 16.76 3.15 -20.72
C ASP A 41 16.51 1.64 -20.52
N GLY A 42 17.45 0.81 -21.00
CA GLY A 42 17.35 -0.65 -20.92
C GLY A 42 16.57 -1.32 -22.06
N GLY A 43 16.20 -0.56 -23.09
CA GLY A 43 15.60 -1.08 -24.32
C GLY A 43 16.46 -0.88 -25.57
N ASP A 44 16.83 -1.95 -26.27
CA ASP A 44 17.72 -1.83 -27.45
C ASP A 44 17.02 -1.37 -28.74
N TYR A 45 15.68 -1.42 -28.75
CA TYR A 45 14.84 -1.12 -29.91
C TYR A 45 13.75 -0.13 -29.55
N ARG A 46 13.31 0.66 -30.53
CA ARG A 46 12.36 1.76 -30.31
C ARG A 46 11.02 1.29 -29.71
N ALA A 47 10.55 0.10 -30.06
CA ALA A 47 9.37 -0.53 -29.45
C ALA A 47 9.50 -0.68 -27.93
N ARG A 48 10.62 -1.25 -27.46
CA ARG A 48 10.89 -1.41 -26.03
C ARG A 48 11.09 -0.06 -25.35
N VAL A 49 11.73 0.90 -26.01
CA VAL A 49 11.84 2.28 -25.50
C VAL A 49 10.46 2.95 -25.38
N CYS A 50 9.51 2.64 -26.26
CA CYS A 50 8.14 3.14 -26.15
C CYS A 50 7.43 2.59 -24.91
N ASN A 51 7.57 1.27 -24.65
CA ASN A 51 7.04 0.66 -23.42
C ASN A 51 7.64 1.28 -22.16
N VAL A 52 8.98 1.31 -22.08
CA VAL A 52 9.71 1.84 -20.93
C VAL A 52 9.39 3.33 -20.71
N GLY A 53 9.37 4.13 -21.78
CA GLY A 53 9.07 5.55 -21.70
C GLY A 53 7.68 5.86 -21.16
N ILE A 54 6.64 5.23 -21.71
CA ILE A 54 5.27 5.42 -21.23
C ILE A 54 5.12 4.88 -19.81
N GLY A 55 5.70 3.71 -19.52
CA GLY A 55 5.65 3.09 -18.21
C GLY A 55 6.32 3.91 -17.12
N ALA A 56 7.51 4.47 -17.39
CA ALA A 56 8.20 5.38 -16.47
C ALA A 56 7.39 6.65 -16.22
N PHE A 57 6.69 7.19 -17.23
CA PHE A 57 5.75 8.29 -17.00
C PHE A 57 4.59 7.86 -16.09
N LEU A 58 4.02 6.67 -16.27
CA LEU A 58 2.96 6.21 -15.38
C LEU A 58 3.47 6.00 -13.94
N HIS A 59 4.71 5.55 -13.76
CA HIS A 59 5.35 5.40 -12.45
C HIS A 59 5.41 6.73 -11.69
N GLU A 60 5.94 7.77 -12.34
CA GLU A 60 6.07 9.12 -11.75
C GLU A 60 4.71 9.80 -11.52
N LEU A 61 3.74 9.54 -12.40
CA LEU A 61 2.35 9.95 -12.17
C LEU A 61 1.77 9.26 -10.93
N GLY A 62 2.08 7.98 -10.72
CA GLY A 62 1.69 7.24 -9.52
C GLY A 62 2.20 7.88 -8.24
N HIS A 63 3.45 8.35 -8.21
CA HIS A 63 3.96 9.13 -7.08
C HIS A 63 3.13 10.39 -6.82
N SER A 64 2.70 11.09 -7.86
CA SER A 64 1.82 12.26 -7.73
C SER A 64 0.46 11.92 -7.10
N PHE A 65 -0.01 10.67 -7.24
CA PHE A 65 -1.22 10.17 -6.57
C PHE A 65 -0.97 9.63 -5.14
N GLY A 66 0.26 9.66 -4.65
CA GLY A 66 0.63 9.16 -3.32
C GLY A 66 1.01 7.68 -3.28
N LEU A 67 1.29 7.08 -4.44
CA LEU A 67 1.79 5.71 -4.50
C LEU A 67 3.29 5.64 -4.19
N HIS A 68 3.69 4.53 -3.57
CA HIS A 68 5.09 4.23 -3.25
C HIS A 68 5.55 3.06 -4.10
N HIS A 69 6.88 2.88 -4.20
CA HIS A 69 7.43 1.73 -4.91
C HIS A 69 6.87 0.42 -4.34
N ASN A 70 6.15 -0.36 -5.15
CA ASN A 70 5.64 -1.66 -4.74
C ASN A 70 5.80 -2.79 -5.77
N TYR A 71 4.94 -2.87 -6.77
CA TYR A 71 4.91 -3.86 -7.83
C TYR A 71 4.33 -3.22 -9.10
N GLY A 72 4.36 -3.96 -10.21
CA GLY A 72 3.73 -3.51 -11.45
C GLY A 72 4.33 -2.18 -11.93
N VAL A 73 3.46 -1.22 -12.24
CA VAL A 73 3.87 0.10 -12.74
C VAL A 73 4.74 0.87 -11.74
N MET A 74 4.49 0.74 -10.43
CA MET A 74 5.29 1.41 -9.39
C MET A 74 6.67 0.76 -9.16
N LEU A 75 7.06 -0.21 -9.98
CA LEU A 75 8.45 -0.65 -10.14
C LEU A 75 8.81 -0.62 -11.63
N ARG A 76 9.12 -1.78 -12.24
CA ARG A 76 9.50 -1.93 -13.65
C ARG A 76 8.57 -2.89 -14.38
N GLY A 77 7.35 -3.09 -13.89
CA GLY A 77 6.35 -3.99 -14.48
C GLY A 77 5.73 -3.46 -15.78
N PHE A 78 6.42 -2.59 -16.52
CA PHE A 78 5.92 -1.92 -17.73
C PHE A 78 6.81 -2.14 -18.96
N ASP A 79 7.80 -3.04 -18.89
CA ASP A 79 8.62 -3.42 -20.05
C ASP A 79 7.75 -3.98 -21.20
N ASP A 80 6.61 -4.59 -20.86
CA ASP A 80 5.62 -5.15 -21.79
C ASP A 80 4.31 -4.33 -21.82
N PHE A 81 4.39 -3.00 -21.63
CA PHE A 81 3.21 -2.11 -21.61
C PHE A 81 2.31 -2.24 -22.86
N ASN A 82 2.89 -2.57 -24.02
CA ASN A 82 2.17 -2.85 -25.27
C ASN A 82 1.08 -3.93 -25.13
N ARG A 83 1.20 -4.86 -24.17
CA ARG A 83 0.23 -5.93 -23.94
C ARG A 83 -1.16 -5.41 -23.55
N ALA A 84 -1.25 -4.18 -23.02
CA ALA A 84 -2.53 -3.53 -22.75
C ALA A 84 -3.32 -3.16 -24.02
N PHE A 85 -2.66 -3.14 -25.19
CA PHE A 85 -3.24 -2.69 -26.46
C PHE A 85 -3.15 -3.72 -27.58
N TYR A 86 -2.25 -4.70 -27.49
CA TYR A 86 -1.97 -5.66 -28.56
C TYR A 86 -1.79 -7.08 -28.01
N SER A 87 -2.29 -8.06 -28.77
CA SER A 87 -2.16 -9.49 -28.48
C SER A 87 -0.89 -10.14 -29.06
N VAL A 88 0.05 -9.33 -29.56
CA VAL A 88 1.29 -9.78 -30.18
C VAL A 88 2.44 -8.95 -29.62
N GLU A 89 3.56 -9.61 -29.33
CA GLU A 89 4.74 -8.97 -28.77
C GLU A 89 6.00 -9.31 -29.57
N LEU A 90 7.01 -8.47 -29.39
CA LEU A 90 8.37 -8.76 -29.81
C LEU A 90 9.03 -9.54 -28.68
N SER A 91 9.53 -10.74 -28.96
CA SER A 91 10.30 -11.50 -27.97
C SER A 91 11.56 -10.75 -27.54
N THR A 92 12.15 -11.19 -26.43
CA THR A 92 13.46 -10.77 -25.94
C THR A 92 14.59 -10.89 -26.97
N ASN A 93 14.42 -11.73 -28.01
CA ASN A 93 15.38 -11.89 -29.11
C ASN A 93 14.99 -11.15 -30.39
N ASN A 94 14.02 -10.22 -30.33
CA ASN A 94 13.54 -9.42 -31.46
C ASN A 94 12.91 -10.25 -32.59
N VAL A 95 12.51 -11.47 -32.27
CA VAL A 95 11.67 -12.30 -33.12
C VAL A 95 10.22 -12.07 -32.69
N TRP A 96 9.32 -11.86 -33.65
CA TRP A 96 7.89 -11.84 -33.36
C TRP A 96 7.50 -13.16 -32.70
N THR A 97 7.06 -13.10 -31.45
CA THR A 97 6.50 -14.28 -30.79
C THR A 97 5.01 -14.39 -31.08
N SER A 98 4.52 -15.62 -30.97
CA SER A 98 3.10 -15.98 -31.11
C SER A 98 2.20 -15.20 -30.15
N LEU A 99 0.89 -15.23 -30.44
CA LEU A 99 -0.19 -14.64 -29.63
C LEU A 99 0.08 -14.70 -28.13
N ILE A 100 -0.20 -13.61 -27.41
CA ILE A 100 -0.20 -13.58 -25.95
C ILE A 100 -1.23 -14.62 -25.48
N THR A 101 -0.74 -15.78 -25.06
CA THR A 101 -1.58 -16.93 -24.68
C THR A 101 -1.88 -16.98 -23.20
N ASN A 102 -1.19 -16.17 -22.38
CA ASN A 102 -1.39 -16.12 -20.94
C ASN A 102 -1.66 -14.67 -20.50
N VAL A 103 -2.94 -14.38 -20.25
CA VAL A 103 -3.46 -13.04 -19.93
C VAL A 103 -3.37 -12.73 -18.43
N ASN A 104 -3.05 -13.75 -17.61
CA ASN A 104 -3.00 -13.61 -16.17
C ASN A 104 -1.66 -12.96 -15.77
N ASP A 105 -1.75 -11.74 -15.22
CA ASP A 105 -0.70 -10.99 -14.51
C ASP A 105 0.50 -10.47 -15.32
N GLN A 106 0.43 -10.50 -16.65
CA GLN A 106 1.55 -10.09 -17.51
C GLN A 106 1.42 -8.69 -18.13
N TYR A 107 0.39 -7.93 -17.79
CA TYR A 107 0.24 -6.55 -18.27
C TYR A 107 0.62 -5.53 -17.21
N ALA A 108 1.22 -4.44 -17.67
CA ALA A 108 1.54 -3.30 -16.85
C ALA A 108 0.29 -2.72 -16.21
N SER A 109 0.19 -2.82 -14.89
CA SER A 109 -0.95 -2.32 -14.13
C SER A 109 -0.49 -1.71 -12.81
N TRP A 110 -1.29 -0.77 -12.32
CA TRP A 110 -1.30 -0.44 -10.91
C TRP A 110 -2.04 -1.53 -10.14
N SER A 111 -1.57 -1.72 -8.93
CA SER A 111 -2.07 -2.67 -7.96
C SER A 111 -3.53 -2.47 -7.55
N LYS A 112 -4.17 -3.49 -6.98
CA LYS A 112 -5.43 -3.31 -6.24
C LYS A 112 -5.21 -2.45 -4.98
N VAL A 113 -4.07 -2.60 -4.31
CA VAL A 113 -3.62 -1.71 -3.21
C VAL A 113 -3.46 -0.28 -3.72
N ASP A 114 -2.81 -0.09 -4.88
CA ASP A 114 -2.64 1.25 -5.49
C ASP A 114 -4.00 1.87 -5.81
N ALA A 115 -4.94 1.10 -6.38
CA ALA A 115 -6.28 1.55 -6.66
C ALA A 115 -6.99 2.05 -5.38
N GLU A 116 -6.88 1.33 -4.27
CA GLU A 116 -7.48 1.77 -3.00
C GLU A 116 -6.87 3.06 -2.46
N ILE A 117 -5.57 3.28 -2.67
CA ILE A 117 -4.89 4.52 -2.29
C ILE A 117 -5.34 5.69 -3.18
N MET A 118 -5.51 5.45 -4.48
CA MET A 118 -5.89 6.47 -5.47
C MET A 118 -7.35 6.90 -5.35
N LEU A 119 -8.27 6.01 -4.99
CA LEU A 119 -9.73 6.27 -4.99
C LEU A 119 -10.18 7.60 -4.35
N PRO A 120 -9.70 7.99 -3.14
CA PRO A 120 -10.08 9.25 -2.51
C PRO A 120 -9.30 10.47 -3.01
N HIS A 121 -8.35 10.31 -3.93
CA HIS A 121 -7.62 11.42 -4.53
C HIS A 121 -8.58 12.31 -5.34
N HIS A 122 -8.37 13.64 -5.29
CA HIS A 122 -9.30 14.63 -5.87
C HIS A 122 -9.58 14.47 -7.38
N LEU A 123 -8.70 13.79 -8.12
CA LEU A 123 -8.87 13.52 -9.56
C LEU A 123 -9.76 12.29 -9.84
N PHE A 124 -9.98 11.42 -8.85
CA PHE A 124 -10.83 10.22 -8.99
C PHE A 124 -12.18 10.36 -8.28
N ARG A 125 -12.37 11.44 -7.50
CA ARG A 125 -13.61 11.67 -6.74
C ARG A 125 -14.73 12.23 -7.60
N LEU A 126 -15.94 11.75 -7.36
CA LEU A 126 -17.19 12.30 -7.87
C LEU A 126 -17.69 13.43 -6.95
N LYS A 127 -18.51 14.34 -7.50
CA LYS A 127 -19.13 15.42 -6.72
C LYS A 127 -20.02 14.92 -5.59
N SER A 128 -20.59 13.72 -5.73
CA SER A 128 -21.43 13.05 -4.73
C SER A 128 -20.62 12.35 -3.62
N ASP A 129 -19.30 12.24 -3.77
CA ASP A 129 -18.49 11.53 -2.77
C ASP A 129 -18.45 12.30 -1.45
N PRO A 130 -18.54 11.60 -0.32
CA PRO A 130 -18.55 12.25 1.00
C PRO A 130 -17.27 13.04 1.22
N ILE A 131 -17.37 14.17 1.93
CA ILE A 131 -16.18 14.88 2.43
C ILE A 131 -15.50 13.98 3.47
N ILE A 132 -14.19 13.79 3.32
CA ILE A 132 -13.37 12.94 4.20
C ILE A 132 -12.21 13.81 4.70
N ASP A 133 -11.80 13.60 5.95
CA ASP A 133 -10.56 14.16 6.48
C ASP A 133 -9.37 13.55 5.72
N MET A 134 -8.63 14.39 4.98
CA MET A 134 -7.50 13.96 4.14
C MET A 134 -6.17 13.87 4.89
N VAL A 135 -6.12 14.22 6.18
CA VAL A 135 -4.90 14.30 6.97
C VAL A 135 -4.87 13.24 8.07
N ASP A 136 -6.01 12.86 8.63
CA ASP A 136 -6.08 11.84 9.68
C ASP A 136 -5.53 10.49 9.20
N LYS A 137 -4.47 10.05 9.86
CA LYS A 137 -3.75 8.79 9.64
C LYS A 137 -3.65 7.96 10.93
N ASN A 138 -4.53 8.20 11.90
CA ASN A 138 -4.49 7.53 13.18
C ASN A 138 -5.14 6.14 13.08
N VAL A 139 -4.33 5.11 13.31
CA VAL A 139 -4.78 3.73 13.48
C VAL A 139 -4.38 3.27 14.87
N GLN A 140 -5.33 2.69 15.59
CA GLN A 140 -5.10 2.07 16.89
C GLN A 140 -5.19 0.56 16.73
N LEU A 141 -4.24 -0.16 17.32
CA LEU A 141 -4.22 -1.61 17.38
C LEU A 141 -4.40 -2.04 18.84
N PHE A 142 -5.32 -2.98 19.06
CA PHE A 142 -5.58 -3.57 20.37
C PHE A 142 -5.44 -5.08 20.26
N THR A 143 -4.51 -5.67 20.99
CA THR A 143 -4.40 -7.14 21.08
C THR A 143 -5.62 -7.69 21.83
N THR A 144 -6.27 -8.72 21.29
CA THR A 144 -7.46 -9.33 21.89
C THR A 144 -7.19 -10.76 22.37
N SER A 145 -6.23 -11.46 21.75
CA SER A 145 -5.71 -12.75 22.19
C SER A 145 -4.29 -12.96 21.63
N SER A 146 -3.68 -14.11 21.91
CA SER A 146 -2.36 -14.49 21.39
C SER A 146 -2.27 -14.59 19.86
N ASN A 147 -3.40 -14.67 19.15
CA ASN A 147 -3.44 -14.71 17.67
C ASN A 147 -4.51 -13.78 17.08
N SER A 148 -5.03 -12.82 17.85
CA SER A 148 -6.04 -11.89 17.32
C SER A 148 -5.85 -10.48 17.82
N PHE A 149 -6.26 -9.52 16.98
CA PHE A 149 -6.21 -8.10 17.29
C PHE A 149 -7.37 -7.34 16.64
N LEU A 150 -7.72 -6.22 17.25
CA LEU A 150 -8.71 -5.27 16.77
C LEU A 150 -7.99 -4.00 16.27
N LEU A 151 -8.32 -3.59 15.05
CA LEU A 151 -7.93 -2.29 14.52
C LEU A 151 -9.08 -1.31 14.63
N TYR A 152 -8.75 -0.06 14.96
CA TYR A 152 -9.68 1.07 14.93
C TYR A 152 -9.07 2.25 14.18
N ALA A 153 -9.85 2.86 13.30
CA ALA A 153 -9.51 4.12 12.66
C ALA A 153 -10.77 4.99 12.53
N ASN A 154 -10.68 6.26 12.94
CA ASN A 154 -11.85 7.15 12.94
C ASN A 154 -12.36 7.44 11.51
N VAL A 155 -11.44 7.61 10.56
CA VAL A 155 -11.73 7.81 9.12
C VAL A 155 -12.37 6.59 8.45
N GLY A 156 -12.14 5.40 9.02
CA GLY A 156 -12.54 4.11 8.45
C GLY A 156 -11.39 3.41 7.73
N ILE A 157 -11.36 2.09 7.87
CA ILE A 157 -10.41 1.16 7.28
C ILE A 157 -11.04 0.60 6.01
N ARG A 158 -10.30 0.71 4.90
CA ARG A 158 -10.75 0.34 3.56
C ARG A 158 -10.07 -0.93 3.07
N MET A 159 -8.81 -1.14 3.45
CA MET A 159 -8.10 -2.38 3.19
C MET A 159 -7.07 -2.69 4.28
N LEU A 160 -6.89 -3.98 4.54
CA LEU A 160 -5.71 -4.52 5.22
C LEU A 160 -4.87 -5.27 4.19
N ALA A 161 -3.62 -4.91 4.02
CA ALA A 161 -2.70 -5.52 3.06
C ALA A 161 -1.47 -6.06 3.78
N PHE A 162 -1.17 -7.34 3.58
CA PHE A 162 -0.11 -8.04 4.28
C PHE A 162 1.04 -8.30 3.32
N TYR A 163 2.26 -7.99 3.73
CA TYR A 163 3.44 -8.13 2.88
C TYR A 163 4.66 -8.62 3.66
N SER A 164 5.64 -9.15 2.93
CA SER A 164 6.91 -9.58 3.49
C SER A 164 8.07 -8.83 2.82
N ASN A 165 9.21 -8.78 3.50
CA ASN A 165 10.40 -8.06 3.01
C ASN A 165 11.10 -8.76 1.83
N ASP A 166 10.69 -9.97 1.47
CA ASP A 166 11.38 -10.88 0.54
C ASP A 166 10.81 -10.88 -0.90
N GLY A 167 9.96 -9.93 -1.25
CA GLY A 167 9.80 -9.51 -2.66
C GLY A 167 8.38 -9.40 -3.18
N ALA A 168 7.40 -10.14 -2.66
CA ALA A 168 6.00 -9.94 -3.01
C ALA A 168 5.38 -8.86 -2.10
N LYS A 169 5.23 -7.64 -2.62
CA LYS A 169 4.50 -6.59 -1.90
C LYS A 169 3.00 -6.84 -2.07
N TYR A 170 2.37 -7.32 -1.01
CA TYR A 170 0.92 -7.54 -0.82
C TYR A 170 0.29 -8.79 -1.46
N PRO A 171 0.81 -10.01 -1.23
CA PRO A 171 0.19 -11.24 -1.71
C PRO A 171 -1.21 -11.49 -1.14
N TYR A 172 -1.54 -10.90 0.01
CA TYR A 172 -2.82 -11.09 0.68
C TYR A 172 -3.38 -9.75 1.16
N TYR A 173 -4.66 -9.53 0.88
CA TYR A 173 -5.37 -8.35 1.36
C TYR A 173 -6.85 -8.64 1.57
N SER A 174 -7.45 -7.89 2.50
CA SER A 174 -8.89 -7.85 2.72
C SER A 174 -9.40 -6.45 2.45
N THR A 175 -10.44 -6.33 1.64
CA THR A 175 -11.10 -5.05 1.29
C THR A 175 -12.41 -4.91 2.03
N TYR A 176 -12.79 -3.67 2.36
CA TYR A 176 -14.00 -3.36 3.11
C TYR A 176 -14.78 -2.25 2.42
N GLU A 177 -15.91 -2.63 1.82
CA GLU A 177 -16.85 -1.72 1.17
C GLU A 177 -18.26 -1.90 1.76
N PRO A 178 -18.78 -0.93 2.53
CA PRO A 178 -18.15 0.34 2.90
C PRO A 178 -16.98 0.17 3.88
N ALA A 179 -16.09 1.17 3.94
CA ALA A 179 -14.98 1.20 4.89
C ALA A 179 -15.47 1.09 6.35
N LEU A 180 -14.83 0.25 7.15
CA LEU A 180 -15.22 -0.07 8.52
C LEU A 180 -14.39 0.71 9.53
N LYS A 181 -15.01 1.29 10.57
CA LYS A 181 -14.25 1.94 11.65
C LYS A 181 -13.49 0.96 12.53
N ARG A 182 -13.91 -0.30 12.57
CA ARG A 182 -13.38 -1.37 13.43
C ARG A 182 -13.25 -2.65 12.62
N VAL A 183 -12.09 -3.29 12.68
CA VAL A 183 -11.84 -4.59 12.02
C VAL A 183 -11.18 -5.52 13.02
N ASN A 184 -11.82 -6.65 13.30
CA ASN A 184 -11.24 -7.71 14.11
C ASN A 184 -10.55 -8.72 13.19
N VAL A 185 -9.30 -9.05 13.49
CA VAL A 185 -8.48 -9.96 12.70
C VAL A 185 -8.10 -11.14 13.59
N ASP A 186 -8.50 -12.34 13.18
CA ASP A 186 -8.06 -13.60 13.78
C ASP A 186 -7.06 -14.29 12.85
N MET A 187 -5.79 -14.25 13.24
CA MET A 187 -4.67 -14.81 12.47
C MET A 187 -4.72 -16.33 12.38
N SER A 188 -5.52 -17.01 13.20
CA SER A 188 -5.67 -18.47 13.15
C SER A 188 -6.60 -18.95 12.04
N THR A 189 -7.48 -18.08 11.55
CA THR A 189 -8.50 -18.47 10.56
C THR A 189 -8.01 -18.41 9.12
N SER A 190 -6.93 -17.66 8.86
CA SER A 190 -6.32 -17.55 7.54
C SER A 190 -5.20 -18.59 7.37
N THR A 191 -5.48 -19.67 6.65
CA THR A 191 -4.51 -20.72 6.31
C THR A 191 -3.23 -20.14 5.70
N GLU A 192 -3.35 -19.06 4.94
CA GLU A 192 -2.22 -18.40 4.27
C GLU A 192 -1.36 -17.57 5.24
N LEU A 193 -1.93 -16.74 6.12
CA LEU A 193 -1.13 -16.03 7.14
C LEU A 193 -0.49 -17.02 8.12
N MET A 194 -1.16 -18.15 8.41
CA MET A 194 -0.57 -19.27 9.14
C MET A 194 0.64 -19.86 8.41
N ASN A 195 0.55 -20.11 7.09
CA ASN A 195 1.67 -20.65 6.31
C ASN A 195 2.89 -19.71 6.32
N TYR A 196 2.69 -18.39 6.32
CA TYR A 196 3.79 -17.43 6.46
C TYR A 196 4.37 -17.38 7.87
N LYS A 197 3.55 -17.52 8.92
CA LYS A 197 4.01 -17.70 10.31
C LYS A 197 4.88 -18.96 10.45
N ILE A 198 4.47 -20.07 9.83
CA ILE A 198 5.17 -21.37 9.85
C ILE A 198 6.53 -21.28 9.15
N ASN A 199 6.62 -20.53 8.06
CA ASN A 199 7.85 -20.38 7.27
C ASN A 199 8.83 -19.33 7.84
N ASN A 200 8.61 -18.83 9.06
CA ASN A 200 9.47 -17.81 9.71
C ASN A 200 9.66 -16.52 8.89
N LYS A 201 8.72 -16.19 8.00
CA LYS A 201 8.77 -14.95 7.23
C LYS A 201 8.13 -13.82 8.04
N VAL A 202 8.84 -12.71 8.15
CA VAL A 202 8.31 -11.48 8.76
C VAL A 202 7.13 -10.98 7.91
N ILE A 203 5.92 -10.95 8.49
CA ILE A 203 4.76 -10.34 7.85
C ILE A 203 4.52 -8.97 8.46
N ASN A 204 4.54 -7.97 7.60
CA ASN A 204 4.15 -6.62 7.93
C ASN A 204 2.68 -6.37 7.54
N LEU A 205 2.03 -5.48 8.28
CA LEU A 205 0.65 -5.06 7.98
C LEU A 205 0.62 -3.60 7.55
N LEU A 206 0.12 -3.38 6.33
CA LEU A 206 -0.26 -2.07 5.83
C LEU A 206 -1.77 -1.88 5.96
N VAL A 207 -2.17 -0.80 6.63
CA VAL A 207 -3.58 -0.39 6.74
C VAL A 207 -3.85 0.75 5.77
N ILE A 208 -4.82 0.58 4.87
CA ILE A 208 -5.27 1.62 3.95
C ILE A 208 -6.58 2.19 4.48
N LEU A 209 -6.59 3.49 4.73
CA LEU A 209 -7.74 4.23 5.25
C LEU A 209 -8.67 4.67 4.12
N LYS A 210 -9.91 5.03 4.48
CA LYS A 210 -10.92 5.55 3.53
C LYS A 210 -10.46 6.81 2.79
N ASN A 211 -9.55 7.58 3.37
CA ASN A 211 -8.95 8.77 2.75
C ASN A 211 -7.69 8.48 1.94
N GLY A 212 -7.33 7.21 1.74
CA GLY A 212 -6.18 6.78 0.92
C GLY A 212 -4.85 6.89 1.65
N ARG A 213 -4.85 7.34 2.91
CA ARG A 213 -3.66 7.30 3.74
C ARG A 213 -3.30 5.87 4.10
N MET A 214 -2.01 5.59 4.04
CA MET A 214 -1.46 4.33 4.45
C MET A 214 -0.81 4.46 5.81
N VAL A 215 -1.00 3.44 6.65
CA VAL A 215 -0.33 3.32 7.94
C VAL A 215 0.32 1.94 7.98
N ASP A 216 1.65 1.95 7.94
CA ASP A 216 2.43 0.72 8.08
C ASP A 216 2.63 0.44 9.57
N LEU A 217 2.07 -0.68 10.02
CA LEU A 217 2.19 -1.15 11.40
C LEU A 217 3.39 -2.10 11.59
N GLY A 218 4.16 -2.36 10.53
CA GLY A 218 5.31 -3.25 10.59
C GLY A 218 4.93 -4.66 11.01
N ASN A 219 5.87 -5.35 11.68
CA ASN A 219 5.71 -6.73 12.11
C ASN A 219 4.66 -6.85 13.23
N ILE A 220 3.44 -7.21 12.86
CA ILE A 220 2.35 -7.40 13.81
C ILE A 220 2.52 -8.62 14.71
N PHE A 221 3.31 -9.62 14.30
CA PHE A 221 3.46 -10.85 15.09
C PHE A 221 4.21 -10.61 16.38
N SER A 222 5.26 -9.79 16.37
CA SER A 222 5.97 -9.40 17.60
C SER A 222 5.07 -8.60 18.54
N GLU A 223 4.23 -7.71 18.01
CA GLU A 223 3.31 -6.91 18.82
C GLU A 223 2.22 -7.77 19.47
N VAL A 224 1.63 -8.70 18.70
CA VAL A 224 0.59 -9.61 19.20
C VAL A 224 1.15 -10.67 20.15
N SER A 225 2.36 -11.19 19.90
CA SER A 225 3.00 -12.18 20.78
C SER A 225 3.48 -11.58 22.10
N ASN A 226 3.82 -10.30 22.12
CA ASN A 226 4.34 -9.63 23.31
C ASN A 226 3.25 -9.06 24.22
N GLY A 227 2.00 -8.96 23.74
CA GLY A 227 0.80 -8.81 24.57
C GLY A 227 0.84 -7.73 25.66
N LEU A 228 1.72 -6.74 25.54
CA LEU A 228 1.90 -5.67 26.51
C LEU A 228 1.20 -4.44 25.95
N ILE A 229 0.10 -4.05 26.59
CA ILE A 229 -0.60 -2.82 26.24
C ILE A 229 0.30 -1.65 26.66
N THR A 230 1.14 -1.16 25.75
CA THR A 230 1.90 0.08 25.95
C THR A 230 1.10 1.24 25.36
N ALA A 231 0.45 2.02 26.22
CA ALA A 231 -0.27 3.22 25.83
C ALA A 231 0.28 4.43 26.58
N ASN A 232 0.58 5.51 25.84
CA ASN A 232 0.87 6.81 26.45
C ASN A 232 -0.44 7.40 26.99
N VAL A 233 -0.62 7.39 28.31
CA VAL A 233 -1.77 8.01 28.98
C VAL A 233 -1.45 9.49 29.27
N PHE A 234 -2.22 10.40 28.70
CA PHE A 234 -2.08 11.84 28.95
C PHE A 234 -3.14 12.31 29.96
N LYS A 235 -2.71 13.00 31.02
CA LYS A 235 -3.60 13.61 32.03
C LYS A 235 -4.35 14.80 31.44
N SER A 236 -5.68 14.84 31.62
CA SER A 236 -6.51 16.02 31.28
C SER A 236 -6.19 17.21 32.19
N LYS A 237 -6.07 18.42 31.62
CA LYS A 237 -5.84 19.69 32.36
C LYS A 237 -6.91 20.01 33.41
N ARG A 238 -8.04 19.31 33.40
CA ARG A 238 -9.16 19.53 34.32
C ARG A 238 -8.88 19.07 35.77
N PHE A 239 -7.83 18.27 36.01
CA PHE A 239 -7.55 17.64 37.31
C PHE A 239 -6.17 18.00 37.92
N GLY A 240 -5.73 19.25 37.77
CA GLY A 240 -4.56 19.81 38.47
C GLY A 240 -3.25 19.79 37.68
N PRO A 241 -2.21 20.49 38.18
CA PRO A 241 -0.93 20.70 37.49
C PRO A 241 -0.15 19.40 37.24
N ILE A 242 0.73 19.44 36.24
CA ILE A 242 1.68 18.38 35.90
C ILE A 242 2.89 18.55 36.81
N TYR A 243 3.08 17.64 37.75
CA TYR A 243 4.31 17.57 38.55
C TYR A 243 4.90 16.16 38.39
N GLY A 244 6.16 16.08 37.97
CA GLY A 244 6.96 14.86 37.99
C GLY A 244 6.99 14.04 36.70
N ASN A 245 8.07 13.25 36.57
CA ASN A 245 8.37 12.37 35.44
C ASN A 245 7.25 11.36 35.20
N GLN A 246 7.06 11.04 33.92
CA GLN A 246 6.17 10.01 33.37
C GLN A 246 6.15 8.75 34.26
N ILE A 247 4.98 8.37 34.76
CA ILE A 247 4.80 7.11 35.49
C ILE A 247 4.23 6.10 34.51
N GLU A 248 4.98 5.03 34.27
CA GLU A 248 4.56 3.90 33.44
C GLU A 248 3.81 2.88 34.32
N PHE A 249 2.63 2.44 33.88
CA PHE A 249 1.87 1.37 34.54
C PHE A 249 1.65 0.24 33.56
N ASN A 250 2.11 -0.96 33.92
CA ASN A 250 1.81 -2.19 33.20
C ASN A 250 0.57 -2.82 33.84
N VAL A 251 -0.46 -3.08 33.06
CA VAL A 251 -1.67 -3.78 33.53
C VAL A 251 -1.78 -5.09 32.78
N ASP A 252 -1.44 -6.18 33.46
CA ASP A 252 -1.57 -7.54 32.94
C ASP A 252 -3.02 -8.02 33.17
N PHE A 253 -3.71 -8.40 32.09
CA PHE A 253 -5.03 -9.01 32.17
C PHE A 253 -4.95 -10.49 31.81
N THR A 254 -5.31 -11.37 32.75
CA THR A 254 -5.60 -12.77 32.45
C THR A 254 -7.07 -12.87 32.07
N VAL A 255 -7.37 -12.99 30.78
CA VAL A 255 -8.75 -13.11 30.29
C VAL A 255 -9.30 -14.49 30.65
N ASN A 256 -10.15 -14.56 31.67
CA ASN A 256 -11.15 -15.63 31.80
C ASN A 256 -12.36 -15.24 30.94
N ASN A 257 -12.91 -16.20 30.17
CA ASN A 257 -13.86 -16.03 29.04
C ASN A 257 -15.16 -15.22 29.29
N ASN A 258 -15.38 -14.65 30.48
CA ASN A 258 -16.60 -13.93 30.85
C ASN A 258 -16.40 -12.45 31.22
N VAL A 259 -15.20 -11.87 31.04
CA VAL A 259 -14.96 -10.46 31.40
C VAL A 259 -14.49 -9.63 30.20
N ARG A 260 -15.17 -8.50 29.98
CA ARG A 260 -14.81 -7.49 28.98
C ARG A 260 -14.35 -6.22 29.68
N LEU A 261 -13.13 -5.77 29.41
CA LEU A 261 -12.63 -4.49 29.89
C LEU A 261 -13.32 -3.35 29.12
N LEU A 262 -14.05 -2.49 29.82
CA LEU A 262 -14.79 -1.37 29.23
C LEU A 262 -14.08 -0.02 29.41
N ALA A 263 -13.37 0.17 30.53
CA ALA A 263 -12.57 1.36 30.83
C ALA A 263 -11.54 1.04 31.94
N ILE A 264 -10.43 1.80 31.95
CA ILE A 264 -9.49 1.85 33.08
C ILE A 264 -9.59 3.26 33.67
N GLY A 265 -9.93 3.36 34.96
CA GLY A 265 -9.89 4.60 35.72
C GLY A 265 -8.75 4.55 36.73
N VAL A 266 -7.82 5.50 36.66
CA VAL A 266 -6.74 5.64 37.65
C VAL A 266 -7.15 6.75 38.61
N TYR A 267 -7.32 6.39 39.89
CA TYR A 267 -7.60 7.32 40.98
C TYR A 267 -6.35 7.45 41.84
N HIS A 268 -6.05 8.67 42.28
CA HIS A 268 -5.03 8.93 43.29
C HIS A 268 -5.75 9.47 44.53
N ASP A 269 -5.52 8.85 45.69
CA ASP A 269 -6.01 9.36 46.95
C ASP A 269 -4.93 10.27 47.54
N ASN A 270 -5.11 11.58 47.43
CA ASN A 270 -4.54 12.50 48.42
C ASN A 270 -5.67 13.14 49.21
N TYR A 271 -6.10 12.46 50.27
CA TYR A 271 -6.60 13.13 51.46
C TYR A 271 -5.64 12.84 52.60
N VAL A 272 -4.70 13.74 52.81
CA VAL A 272 -4.16 14.01 54.13
C VAL A 272 -4.63 15.44 54.44
N HIS A 273 -5.39 15.57 55.53
CA HIS A 273 -5.87 16.85 56.05
C HIS A 273 -4.74 17.85 56.25
#